data_AF-A0A4P6XQV3-F1
#
_entry.id   AF-A0A4P6XQV3-F1
#
_cell.length_a   1.000
_cell.length_b   1.000
_cell.length_c   1.000
_cell.angle_alpha   90.00
_cell.angle_beta   90.00
_cell.angle_gamma   90.00
#
_symmetry.space_group_name_H-M   'P 1'
#
loop_
_entity.id
_entity.type
_entity.pdbx_description
1 polymer ?
#
loop_
_entity_poly.entity_id
_entity_poly.type
_entity_poly.pdbx_seq_one_letter_code
_entity_poly.pdbx_strand_id
1 'polypeptide(L)'
;MSKQPYDNRELPTNPNMPVWVLTPKEEQVCFERWRKKTFARCDDLIKAYVACSNSYESPMEAMKKCDGINQAQLNCVKKYQTMEYLDEERDILIADKKLKQKIYRERLAAARAQSPESS
;
A
#
# COMPACT_ATOMS: atom_id res chain seq x y z
N MET A 1 14.12 -10.32 11.78
CA MET A 1 13.18 -10.55 10.66
C MET A 1 13.11 -9.29 9.81
N SER A 2 13.71 -9.30 8.63
CA SER A 2 13.61 -8.23 7.65
C SER A 2 12.16 -8.14 7.16
N LYS A 3 11.44 -7.09 7.57
CA LYS A 3 10.10 -6.77 7.05
C LYS A 3 10.26 -6.30 5.60
N GLN A 4 10.38 -7.24 4.68
CA GLN A 4 10.33 -6.92 3.26
C GLN A 4 8.96 -6.32 2.94
N PRO A 5 8.91 -5.22 2.18
CA PRO A 5 7.64 -4.60 1.79
C PRO A 5 6.78 -5.63 1.05
N TYR A 6 5.47 -5.62 1.27
CA TYR A 6 4.54 -6.56 0.62
C TYR A 6 4.34 -6.29 -0.88
N ASP A 7 5.03 -5.31 -1.45
CA ASP A 7 5.02 -5.07 -2.89
C ASP A 7 5.46 -6.35 -3.62
N ASN A 8 4.60 -6.82 -4.53
CA ASN A 8 4.80 -7.97 -5.41
C ASN A 8 4.68 -9.36 -4.77
N ARG A 9 4.07 -9.50 -3.59
CA ARG A 9 3.73 -10.83 -3.04
C ARG A 9 2.34 -11.26 -3.50
N GLU A 10 2.22 -12.46 -4.05
CA GLU A 10 0.91 -13.10 -4.24
C GLU A 10 0.31 -13.36 -2.87
N LEU A 11 -0.67 -12.54 -2.49
CA LEU A 11 -1.42 -12.78 -1.27
C LEU A 11 -2.37 -13.95 -1.52
N PRO A 12 -2.43 -14.94 -0.62
CA PRO A 12 -3.37 -16.04 -0.73
C PRO A 12 -4.79 -15.47 -0.56
N THR A 13 -5.44 -15.16 -1.68
CA THR A 13 -6.84 -14.78 -1.70
C THR A 13 -7.66 -16.04 -1.46
N ASN A 14 -8.36 -16.11 -0.33
CA ASN A 14 -9.24 -17.23 -0.04
C ASN A 14 -10.42 -17.21 -1.04
N PRO A 15 -10.58 -18.23 -1.91
CA PRO A 15 -11.63 -18.25 -2.93
C PRO A 15 -13.05 -18.32 -2.36
N ASN A 16 -13.20 -18.70 -1.09
CA ASN A 16 -14.49 -18.81 -0.39
C ASN A 16 -14.94 -17.50 0.26
N MET A 17 -14.06 -16.49 0.31
CA MET A 17 -14.41 -15.18 0.86
C MET A 17 -14.96 -14.27 -0.24
N PRO A 18 -15.93 -13.41 0.09
CA PRO A 18 -16.37 -12.39 -0.85
C PRO A 18 -15.21 -11.45 -1.25
N VAL A 19 -15.23 -11.00 -2.51
CA VAL A 19 -14.12 -10.21 -3.10
C VAL A 19 -13.88 -8.90 -2.36
N TRP A 20 -14.94 -8.29 -1.85
CA TRP A 20 -14.91 -7.03 -1.11
C TRP A 20 -14.36 -7.16 0.32
N VAL A 21 -14.17 -8.37 0.83
CA VAL A 21 -13.60 -8.58 2.16
C VAL A 21 -12.09 -8.65 2.04
N LEU A 22 -11.39 -7.74 2.71
CA LEU A 22 -9.94 -7.74 2.81
C LEU A 22 -9.51 -8.48 4.09
N THR A 23 -8.52 -9.35 3.95
CA THR A 23 -7.84 -9.98 5.08
C THR A 23 -6.91 -8.97 5.77
N PRO A 24 -6.50 -9.19 7.04
CA PRO A 24 -5.57 -8.29 7.72
C PRO A 24 -4.24 -8.07 6.96
N LYS A 25 -3.76 -9.09 6.24
CA LYS A 25 -2.57 -8.98 5.38
C LYS A 25 -2.82 -8.09 4.17
N GLU A 26 -3.97 -8.25 3.52
CA GLU A 26 -4.39 -7.42 2.38
C GLU A 26 -4.56 -5.95 2.81
N GLU A 27 -5.18 -5.69 3.96
CA GLU A 27 -5.27 -4.34 4.50
C GLU A 27 -3.89 -3.74 4.78
N GLN A 28 -2.96 -4.52 5.36
CA GLN A 28 -1.59 -4.05 5.58
C GLN A 28 -0.93 -3.60 4.27
N VAL A 29 -1.17 -4.31 3.16
CA VAL A 29 -0.64 -3.91 1.84
C VAL A 29 -1.26 -2.59 1.36
N CYS A 30 -2.57 -2.42 1.52
CA CYS A 30 -3.23 -1.14 1.21
C CYS A 30 -2.62 0.01 2.03
N PHE A 31 -2.41 -0.20 3.34
CA PHE A 31 -1.75 0.78 4.21
C PHE A 31 -0.32 1.11 3.76
N GLU A 32 0.49 0.09 3.41
CA GLU A 32 1.86 0.30 2.95
C GLU A 32 1.92 1.05 1.61
N ARG A 33 1.05 0.72 0.65
CA ARG A 33 0.94 1.40 -0.64
C ARG A 33 0.48 2.84 -0.50
N TRP A 34 -0.57 3.05 0.28
CA TRP A 34 -1.10 4.38 0.60
C TRP A 34 -0.02 5.26 1.23
N ARG A 35 0.70 4.72 2.22
CA ARG A 35 1.83 5.40 2.84
C ARG A 35 2.89 5.75 1.80
N LYS A 36 3.38 4.79 1.01
CA LYS A 36 4.39 5.06 -0.03
C LYS A 36 3.95 6.15 -1.01
N LYS A 37 2.70 6.12 -1.48
CA LYS A 37 2.16 7.14 -2.40
C LYS A 37 2.07 8.51 -1.74
N THR A 38 1.65 8.58 -0.47
CA THR A 38 1.62 9.82 0.31
C THR A 38 3.01 10.41 0.48
N PHE A 39 4.00 9.58 0.86
CA PHE A 39 5.39 10.01 1.00
C PHE A 39 5.98 10.46 -0.33
N ALA A 40 5.69 9.77 -1.43
CA ALA A 40 6.15 10.17 -2.78
C ALA A 40 5.61 11.54 -3.22
N ARG A 41 4.38 11.91 -2.81
CA ARG A 41 3.80 13.25 -3.10
C ARG A 41 4.46 14.38 -2.30
N CYS A 42 5.08 14.06 -1.16
CA CYS A 42 5.73 15.03 -0.28
C CYS A 42 7.26 14.89 -0.26
N ASP A 43 7.82 14.12 -1.19
CA ASP A 43 9.23 13.74 -1.22
C ASP A 43 10.17 14.95 -1.24
N ASP A 44 9.82 16.00 -1.96
CA ASP A 44 10.62 17.24 -2.05
C ASP A 44 10.74 17.96 -0.70
N LEU A 45 9.64 18.04 0.05
CA LEU A 45 9.62 18.66 1.39
C LEU A 45 10.39 17.82 2.41
N ILE A 46 10.30 16.49 2.28
CA ILE A 46 11.03 15.56 3.14
C ILE A 46 12.52 15.65 2.86
N LYS A 47 12.93 15.69 1.59
CA LYS A 47 14.33 15.90 1.18
C LYS A 47 14.86 17.23 1.68
N ALA A 48 14.07 18.30 1.59
CA ALA A 48 14.45 19.60 2.14
C ALA A 48 14.63 19.56 3.66
N TYR A 49 13.76 18.86 4.39
CA TYR A 49 13.89 18.67 5.82
C TYR A 49 15.15 17.87 6.16
N VAL A 50 15.43 16.77 5.45
CA VAL A 50 16.62 15.93 5.65
C VAL A 50 17.90 16.71 5.35
N ALA A 51 17.92 17.49 4.27
CA ALA A 51 19.06 18.35 3.94
C ALA A 51 19.30 19.40 5.04
N CYS A 52 18.23 20.01 5.55
CA CYS A 52 18.32 20.94 6.68
C CYS A 52 18.79 20.23 7.95
N SER A 53 18.23 19.08 8.30
CA SER A 53 18.60 18.37 9.53
C SER A 53 20.05 17.89 9.52
N ASN A 54 20.54 17.46 8.35
CA ASN A 54 21.92 17.01 8.17
C ASN A 54 22.94 18.17 8.19
N SER A 55 22.49 19.42 8.10
CA SER A 55 23.38 20.58 8.19
C SER A 55 23.76 20.95 9.63
N TYR A 56 23.13 20.33 10.63
CA TYR A 56 23.39 20.57 12.05
C TYR A 56 23.94 19.30 12.73
N GLU A 57 24.91 19.46 13.63
CA GLU A 57 25.50 18.34 14.37
C GLU A 57 24.57 17.80 15.49
N SER A 58 23.74 18.68 16.07
CA SER A 58 22.81 18.31 17.14
C SER A 58 21.39 18.10 16.62
N PRO A 59 20.76 16.93 16.85
CA PRO A 59 19.37 16.67 16.48
C PRO A 59 18.36 17.66 17.10
N MET A 60 18.64 18.13 18.31
CA MET A 60 17.80 19.11 19.00
C MET A 60 17.87 20.48 18.33
N GLU A 61 19.05 20.84 17.81
CA GLU A 61 19.25 22.10 17.09
C GLU A 61 18.63 22.04 15.70
N ALA A 62 18.83 20.93 14.98
CA ALA A 62 18.18 20.63 13.71
C ALA A 62 16.65 20.76 13.82
N MET A 63 16.04 20.16 14.85
CA MET A 63 14.59 20.22 15.05
C MET A 63 14.09 21.65 15.25
N LYS A 64 14.84 22.48 15.99
CA LYS A 64 14.45 23.88 16.26
C LYS A 64 14.67 24.80 15.05
N LYS A 65 15.76 24.60 14.30
CA LYS A 65 16.14 25.44 13.15
C LYS A 65 15.39 25.07 11.88
N CYS A 66 15.07 23.79 11.69
CA CYS A 66 14.33 23.26 10.56
C CYS A 66 12.81 23.15 10.82
N ASP A 67 12.29 23.72 11.92
CA ASP A 67 10.89 23.55 12.33
C ASP A 67 9.89 23.99 11.24
N GLY A 68 10.16 25.10 10.54
CA GLY A 68 9.30 25.55 9.44
C GLY A 68 9.18 24.53 8.29
N ILE A 69 10.30 23.90 7.91
CA ILE A 69 10.32 22.86 6.88
C ILE A 69 9.69 21.56 7.42
N ASN A 70 9.92 21.26 8.70
CA ASN A 70 9.29 20.14 9.39
C ASN A 70 7.76 20.25 9.39
N GLN A 71 7.23 21.41 9.74
CA GLN A 71 5.81 21.71 9.68
C GLN A 71 5.28 21.57 8.25
N ALA A 72 6.01 22.07 7.25
CA ALA A 72 5.60 21.97 5.85
C ALA A 72 5.49 20.51 5.38
N GLN A 73 6.50 19.65 5.66
CA GLN A 73 6.42 18.23 5.30
C GLN A 73 5.27 17.52 6.03
N LEU A 74 5.07 17.81 7.33
CA LEU A 74 4.01 17.18 8.13
C LEU A 74 2.63 17.58 7.64
N ASN A 75 2.44 18.85 7.28
CA ASN A 75 1.20 19.36 6.71
C ASN A 75 0.92 18.75 5.34
N CYS A 76 1.96 18.56 4.51
CA CYS A 76 1.82 17.85 3.24
C CYS A 76 1.36 16.41 3.46
N VAL A 77 2.02 15.65 4.34
CA VAL A 77 1.65 14.27 4.65
C VAL A 77 0.23 14.20 5.18
N LYS A 78 -0.14 15.07 6.13
CA LYS A 78 -1.48 15.13 6.73
C LYS A 78 -2.59 15.37 5.69
N LYS A 79 -2.31 16.09 4.61
CA LYS A 79 -3.27 16.34 3.53
C LYS A 79 -3.62 15.08 2.73
N TYR A 80 -2.68 14.17 2.57
CA TYR A 80 -2.88 12.93 1.79
C TYR A 80 -3.08 11.69 2.67
N GLN A 81 -2.79 11.81 3.96
CA GLN A 81 -3.06 10.79 4.96
C GLN A 81 -4.54 10.83 5.40
N THR A 82 -5.48 10.83 4.45
CA THR A 82 -6.92 10.73 4.70
C THR A 82 -7.44 9.31 4.45
N MET A 83 -8.60 8.99 5.03
CA MET A 83 -9.28 7.72 4.82
C MET A 83 -9.67 7.51 3.36
N GLU A 84 -9.99 8.58 2.63
CA GLU A 84 -10.37 8.52 1.22
C GLU A 84 -9.26 7.91 0.35
N TYR A 85 -8.01 8.35 0.56
CA TYR A 85 -6.86 7.79 -0.16
C TYR A 85 -6.53 6.35 0.27
N LEU A 86 -6.89 5.96 1.48
CA LEU A 86 -6.77 4.56 1.92
C LEU A 86 -7.84 3.70 1.23
N ASP A 87 -9.05 4.21 1.11
CA ASP A 87 -10.16 3.52 0.44
C ASP A 87 -9.88 3.37 -1.06
N GLU A 88 -9.25 4.34 -1.72
CA GLU A 88 -8.74 4.19 -3.08
C GLU A 88 -7.79 2.98 -3.23
N GLU A 89 -6.85 2.78 -2.29
CA GLU A 89 -5.95 1.62 -2.32
C GLU A 89 -6.69 0.29 -2.05
N ARG A 90 -7.75 0.32 -1.25
CA ARG A 90 -8.62 -0.84 -1.01
C ARG A 90 -9.38 -1.21 -2.28
N ASP A 91 -9.95 -0.22 -2.97
CA ASP A 91 -10.69 -0.42 -4.21
C ASP A 91 -9.80 -0.99 -5.32
N ILE A 92 -8.56 -0.50 -5.43
CA ILE A 92 -7.56 -1.05 -6.36
C ILE A 92 -7.32 -2.53 -6.06
N LEU A 93 -7.17 -2.90 -4.78
CA LEU A 93 -6.94 -4.29 -4.39
C LEU A 93 -8.18 -5.18 -4.64
N ILE A 94 -9.38 -4.67 -4.35
CA ILE A 94 -10.65 -5.37 -4.59
C ILE A 94 -10.84 -5.61 -6.09
N ALA A 95 -10.50 -4.63 -6.95
CA ALA A 95 -10.55 -4.78 -8.41
C ALA A 95 -9.60 -5.89 -8.91
N ASP A 96 -8.37 -5.94 -8.39
CA ASP A 96 -7.39 -7.00 -8.70
C ASP A 96 -7.90 -8.38 -8.25
N LYS A 97 -8.48 -8.47 -7.03
CA LYS A 97 -9.11 -9.71 -6.54
C LYS A 97 -10.26 -10.16 -7.43
N LYS A 98 -11.09 -9.24 -7.92
CA LYS A 98 -12.21 -9.54 -8.82
C LYS A 98 -11.72 -10.17 -10.12
N LEU A 99 -10.65 -9.62 -10.71
CA LEU A 99 -10.03 -10.15 -11.91
C LEU A 99 -9.45 -11.55 -11.67
N LYS A 100 -8.70 -11.74 -10.59
CA LYS A 100 -8.11 -13.03 -10.21
C LYS A 100 -9.18 -14.10 -9.97
N GLN A 101 -10.28 -13.76 -9.30
CA GLN A 101 -11.38 -14.70 -9.08
C GLN A 101 -12.07 -15.09 -10.38
N LYS A 102 -12.24 -14.16 -11.33
CA LYS A 102 -12.78 -14.46 -12.66
C LYS A 102 -11.88 -15.46 -13.41
N ILE A 103 -10.59 -15.18 -13.49
CA ILE A 103 -9.61 -16.06 -14.15
C ILE A 103 -9.58 -17.44 -13.49
N TYR A 104 -9.63 -17.51 -12.15
CA TYR A 104 -9.67 -18.77 -11.42
C TYR A 104 -10.91 -19.60 -11.75
N ARG A 105 -12.09 -18.97 -11.82
CA ARG A 105 -13.35 -19.65 -12.20
C ARG A 105 -13.31 -20.16 -13.64
N GLU A 106 -12.77 -19.38 -14.56
CA GLU A 106 -12.58 -19.79 -15.97
C GLU A 106 -11.64 -21.00 -16.08
N ARG A 107 -10.52 -21.00 -15.36
CA ARG A 107 -9.59 -22.14 -15.30
C ARG A 107 -10.22 -23.38 -14.70
N LEU A 108 -10.99 -23.24 -13.63
CA LEU A 108 -11.74 -24.35 -13.02
C LEU A 108 -12.78 -24.95 -13.98
N ALA A 109 -13.51 -24.09 -14.72
CA ALA A 109 -14.48 -24.55 -15.71
C ALA A 109 -13.80 -25.31 -16.86
N ALA A 110 -12.67 -24.80 -17.37
CA ALA A 110 -11.89 -25.47 -18.40
C ALA A 110 -11.33 -26.82 -17.92
N ALA A 111 -10.80 -26.89 -16.69
CA ALA A 111 -10.30 -28.14 -16.11
C ALA A 111 -11.43 -29.18 -15.93
N ARG A 112 -12.61 -28.77 -15.47
CA ARG A 112 -13.79 -29.66 -15.37
C ARG A 112 -14.27 -30.17 -16.72
N ALA A 113 -14.21 -29.35 -17.77
CA ALA A 113 -14.56 -29.76 -19.12
C ALA A 113 -13.55 -30.74 -19.76
N GLN A 114 -12.28 -30.70 -19.30
CA GLN A 114 -11.19 -31.57 -19.76
C GLN A 114 -11.06 -32.87 -18.96
N SER A 115 -11.75 -32.98 -17.83
CA SER A 115 -11.94 -34.23 -17.08
C SER A 115 -13.33 -34.78 -17.41
N PRO A 116 -13.58 -35.36 -18.60
CA PRO A 116 -14.75 -36.22 -18.75
C PRO A 116 -14.56 -37.34 -17.74
N GLU A 117 -15.59 -37.58 -16.93
CA GLU A 117 -15.61 -38.69 -15.98
C GLU A 117 -15.09 -39.94 -16.67
N SER A 118 -14.00 -40.49 -16.13
CA SER A 118 -13.55 -41.85 -16.41
C SER A 118 -14.77 -42.76 -16.26
N SER A 119 -15.28 -43.25 -17.39
CA SER A 119 -16.26 -44.32 -17.47
C SER A 119 -15.77 -45.60 -16.78
#